data_AF-A0A1A6C044-F1
#
_entry.id   AF-A0A1A6C044-F1
#
_cell.length_a   1.000
_cell.length_b   1.000
_cell.length_c   1.000
_cell.angle_alpha   90.00
_cell.angle_beta   90.00
_cell.angle_gamma   90.00
#
_symmetry.space_group_name_H-M   'P 1'
#
loop_
_entity.id
_entity.type
_entity.pdbx_description
1 polymer ?
#
loop_
_entity_poly.entity_id
_entity_poly.type
_entity_poly.pdbx_seq_one_letter_code
_entity_poly.pdbx_strand_id
1 'polypeptide(L)'
;MEQHKTVERREMRHFHLFCGLGGGAKGFNQATPRVGNLEGRWRCIGGVDVDPAAIADFEHAAGVKGTVLDMFDRDQYIAFHDCEPPADWRECTPTDIRRAAGNERPNAVFLSAPCKGFSGLLAESKSRTDKYQALNRLTLRGIWLMLEAWSDDPPELVAFENVPRIGTRGRFLLD
;
A
#
# COMPACT_ATOMS: atom_id res chain seq x y z
N MET A 1 39.11 16.39 -24.32
CA MET A 1 38.40 15.12 -24.55
C MET A 1 37.41 14.93 -23.43
N GLU A 2 36.14 15.24 -23.68
CA GLU A 2 35.06 15.07 -22.72
C GLU A 2 34.71 13.58 -22.68
N GLN A 3 35.15 12.88 -21.61
CA GLN A 3 34.76 11.49 -21.39
C GLN A 3 33.24 11.46 -21.22
N HIS A 4 32.54 10.90 -22.20
CA HIS A 4 31.13 10.56 -22.07
C HIS A 4 31.02 9.59 -20.90
N LYS A 5 30.60 10.09 -19.72
CA LYS A 5 30.31 9.22 -18.57
C LYS A 5 29.12 8.34 -18.96
N THR A 6 29.36 7.04 -19.11
CA THR A 6 28.31 6.06 -19.36
C THR A 6 27.32 6.07 -18.20
N VAL A 7 26.04 6.32 -18.50
CA VAL A 7 24.95 6.26 -17.53
C VAL A 7 24.50 4.81 -17.38
N GLU A 8 24.63 4.24 -16.19
CA GLU A 8 24.06 2.94 -15.84
C GLU A 8 22.56 3.12 -15.57
N ARG A 9 21.71 2.36 -16.25
CA ARG A 9 20.26 2.39 -16.04
C ARG A 9 19.82 1.17 -15.23
N ARG A 10 19.13 1.40 -14.12
CA ARG A 10 18.53 0.34 -13.27
C ARG A 10 17.02 0.46 -13.29
N GLU A 11 16.34 -0.64 -13.60
CA GLU A 11 14.92 -0.76 -13.31
C GLU A 11 14.73 -1.13 -11.83
N MET A 12 13.74 -0.52 -11.18
CA MET A 12 13.30 -0.81 -9.82
C MET A 12 11.78 -1.02 -9.83
N ARG A 13 11.31 -2.02 -9.12
CA ARG A 13 9.89 -2.39 -9.08
C ARG A 13 9.20 -1.75 -7.89
N HIS A 14 7.95 -1.34 -8.03
CA HIS A 14 7.17 -0.87 -6.89
C HIS A 14 5.75 -1.44 -6.87
N PHE A 15 5.25 -1.69 -5.66
CA PHE A 15 3.93 -2.25 -5.40
C PHE A 15 3.16 -1.38 -4.39
N HIS A 16 1.84 -1.35 -4.49
CA HIS A 16 1.01 -0.40 -3.75
C HIS A 16 -0.07 -1.11 -2.92
N LEU A 17 -0.05 -0.96 -1.60
CA LEU A 17 -1.15 -1.37 -0.71
C LEU A 17 -2.08 -0.18 -0.42
N PHE A 18 -3.38 -0.42 -0.41
CA PHE A 18 -4.40 0.63 -0.25
C PHE A 18 -4.20 1.73 -1.32
N CYS A 19 -4.05 1.28 -2.58
CA CYS A 19 -3.50 2.11 -3.64
C CYS A 19 -4.42 3.26 -4.08
N GLY A 20 -5.70 3.21 -3.67
CA GLY A 20 -6.73 4.13 -4.13
C GLY A 20 -6.71 4.26 -5.64
N LEU A 21 -6.90 5.48 -6.12
CA LEU A 21 -6.86 5.84 -7.55
C LEU A 21 -5.44 5.90 -8.16
N GLY A 22 -4.39 5.52 -7.42
CA GLY A 22 -3.04 5.35 -7.97
C GLY A 22 -2.15 6.60 -8.04
N GLY A 23 -2.43 7.64 -7.25
CA GLY A 23 -1.58 8.83 -7.18
C GLY A 23 -0.12 8.53 -6.82
N GLY A 24 0.10 7.65 -5.83
CA GLY A 24 1.44 7.17 -5.47
C GLY A 24 2.12 6.43 -6.62
N ALA A 25 1.42 5.51 -7.27
CA ALA A 25 1.97 4.72 -8.38
C ALA A 25 2.37 5.61 -9.57
N LYS A 26 1.53 6.58 -9.93
CA LYS A 26 1.83 7.58 -10.96
C LYS A 26 3.10 8.37 -10.61
N GLY A 27 3.24 8.80 -9.35
CA GLY A 27 4.42 9.51 -8.87
C GLY A 27 5.71 8.68 -9.00
N PHE A 28 5.68 7.41 -8.58
CA PHE A 28 6.81 6.49 -8.75
C PHE A 28 7.16 6.32 -10.24
N ASN A 29 6.18 5.99 -11.10
CA ASN A 29 6.40 5.81 -12.55
C ASN A 29 7.02 7.04 -13.23
N GLN A 30 6.68 8.25 -12.77
CA GLN A 30 7.23 9.50 -13.30
C GLN A 30 8.63 9.83 -12.76
N ALA A 31 9.06 9.20 -11.67
CA ALA A 31 10.32 9.53 -11.03
C ALA A 31 11.53 9.00 -11.80
N THR A 32 12.55 9.85 -11.92
CA THR A 32 13.83 9.53 -12.58
C THR A 32 15.00 9.79 -11.62
N PRO A 33 15.14 9.01 -10.53
CA PRO A 33 16.18 9.26 -9.54
C PRO A 33 17.57 9.08 -10.15
N ARG A 34 18.52 9.94 -9.73
CA ARG A 34 19.90 9.93 -10.23
C ARG A 34 20.87 10.04 -9.06
N VAL A 35 21.87 9.16 -9.03
CA VAL A 35 22.99 9.21 -8.08
C VAL A 35 24.28 8.94 -8.85
N GLY A 36 25.13 9.96 -9.00
CA GLY A 36 26.34 9.84 -9.82
C GLY A 36 26.00 9.51 -11.28
N ASN A 37 26.56 8.42 -11.80
CA ASN A 37 26.26 7.90 -13.15
C ASN A 37 25.13 6.85 -13.16
N LEU A 38 24.47 6.60 -12.02
CA LEU A 38 23.32 5.71 -11.93
C LEU A 38 22.02 6.48 -12.18
N GLU A 39 21.17 5.95 -13.04
CA GLU A 39 19.84 6.46 -13.31
C GLU A 39 18.81 5.35 -13.09
N GLY A 40 17.88 5.59 -12.16
CA GLY A 40 16.80 4.67 -11.87
C GLY A 40 15.57 4.89 -12.75
N ARG A 41 14.84 3.82 -13.01
CA ARG A 41 13.48 3.84 -13.56
C ARG A 41 12.57 2.92 -12.77
N TRP A 42 11.40 3.43 -12.45
CA TRP A 42 10.41 2.70 -11.68
C TRP A 42 9.41 2.00 -12.62
N ARG A 43 9.07 0.76 -12.27
CA ARG A 43 8.00 -0.01 -12.88
C ARG A 43 7.00 -0.43 -11.81
N CYS A 44 5.76 0.00 -11.95
CA CYS A 44 4.67 -0.51 -11.13
C CYS A 44 4.45 -2.00 -11.44
N ILE A 45 4.38 -2.85 -10.42
CA ILE A 45 4.07 -4.28 -10.58
C ILE A 45 2.67 -4.66 -10.09
N GLY A 46 1.88 -3.67 -9.66
CA GLY A 46 0.50 -3.84 -9.24
C GLY A 46 0.12 -2.97 -8.04
N GLY A 47 -1.14 -3.09 -7.65
CA GLY A 47 -1.68 -2.47 -6.45
C GLY A 47 -2.95 -3.17 -5.99
N VAL A 48 -3.28 -3.02 -4.70
CA VAL A 48 -4.50 -3.57 -4.09
C VAL A 48 -5.32 -2.47 -3.44
N ASP A 49 -6.63 -2.56 -3.63
CA ASP A 49 -7.63 -1.75 -2.95
C ASP A 49 -8.95 -2.54 -2.91
N VAL A 50 -9.83 -2.23 -1.96
CA VAL A 50 -11.14 -2.88 -1.85
C VAL A 50 -12.17 -2.26 -2.78
N ASP A 51 -11.95 -1.02 -3.24
CA ASP A 51 -12.86 -0.28 -4.10
C ASP A 51 -12.60 -0.57 -5.60
N PRO A 52 -13.53 -1.21 -6.33
CA PRO A 52 -13.38 -1.48 -7.76
C PRO A 52 -13.24 -0.22 -8.63
N ALA A 53 -13.87 0.89 -8.24
CA ALA A 53 -13.77 2.14 -8.98
C ALA A 53 -12.36 2.75 -8.81
N ALA A 54 -11.83 2.73 -7.59
CA ALA A 54 -10.46 3.16 -7.32
C ALA A 54 -9.45 2.31 -8.09
N ILE A 55 -9.65 0.98 -8.16
CA ILE A 55 -8.80 0.10 -8.97
C ILE A 55 -8.87 0.44 -10.46
N ALA A 56 -10.04 0.75 -11.01
CA ALA A 56 -10.15 1.16 -12.41
C ALA A 56 -9.34 2.43 -12.71
N ASP A 57 -9.39 3.43 -11.81
CA ASP A 57 -8.57 4.64 -11.93
C ASP A 57 -7.07 4.35 -11.74
N PHE A 58 -6.72 3.48 -10.79
CA PHE A 58 -5.36 3.01 -10.58
C PHE A 58 -4.78 2.39 -11.87
N GLU A 59 -5.53 1.54 -12.56
CA GLU A 59 -5.05 0.91 -13.80
C GLU A 59 -4.69 1.95 -14.86
N HIS A 60 -5.51 3.00 -14.98
CA HIS A 60 -5.24 4.11 -15.89
C HIS A 60 -4.00 4.91 -15.45
N ALA A 61 -3.88 5.23 -14.16
CA ALA A 61 -2.78 6.04 -13.63
C ALA A 61 -1.43 5.31 -13.59
N ALA A 62 -1.43 4.02 -13.26
CA ALA A 62 -0.25 3.19 -13.06
C ALA A 62 0.17 2.44 -14.33
N GLY A 63 -0.73 2.26 -15.31
CA GLY A 63 -0.47 1.53 -16.56
C GLY A 63 -0.34 0.01 -16.39
N VAL A 64 -0.75 -0.53 -15.24
CA VAL A 64 -0.72 -1.97 -14.92
C VAL A 64 -1.99 -2.38 -14.22
N LYS A 65 -2.30 -3.69 -14.20
CA LYS A 65 -3.50 -4.22 -13.53
C LYS A 65 -3.45 -4.00 -12.02
N GLY A 66 -4.56 -3.54 -11.47
CA GLY A 66 -4.82 -3.51 -10.04
C GLY A 66 -5.63 -4.74 -9.61
N THR A 67 -5.67 -5.02 -8.32
CA THR A 67 -6.42 -6.15 -7.75
C THR A 67 -7.44 -5.61 -6.76
N VAL A 68 -8.72 -5.90 -7.01
CA VAL A 68 -9.78 -5.67 -6.02
C VAL A 68 -9.63 -6.72 -4.91
N LEU A 69 -9.28 -6.29 -3.71
CA LEU A 69 -9.00 -7.18 -2.58
C LEU A 69 -9.32 -6.49 -1.26
N ASP A 70 -10.21 -7.11 -0.49
CA ASP A 70 -10.44 -6.72 0.90
C ASP A 70 -9.26 -7.20 1.77
N MET A 71 -8.59 -6.27 2.42
CA MET A 71 -7.44 -6.54 3.27
C MET A 71 -7.82 -6.66 4.76
N PHE A 72 -9.09 -6.63 5.14
CA PHE A 72 -9.48 -6.91 6.53
C PHE A 72 -9.17 -8.36 6.93
N ASP A 73 -8.95 -8.57 8.23
CA ASP A 73 -9.24 -9.85 8.86
C ASP A 73 -10.74 -9.94 9.21
N ARG A 74 -11.22 -11.15 9.53
CA ARG A 74 -12.66 -11.34 9.78
C ARG A 74 -13.19 -10.45 10.92
N ASP A 75 -12.42 -10.25 11.98
CA ASP A 75 -12.84 -9.43 13.12
C ASP A 75 -12.90 -7.94 12.75
N GLN A 76 -11.95 -7.45 11.97
CA GLN A 76 -11.98 -6.10 11.44
C GLN A 76 -13.16 -5.87 10.50
N TYR A 77 -13.48 -6.86 9.66
CA TYR A 77 -14.65 -6.80 8.78
C TYR A 77 -15.92 -6.59 9.61
N ILE A 78 -16.14 -7.47 10.60
CA ILE A 78 -17.34 -7.42 11.46
C ILE A 78 -17.38 -6.09 12.23
N ALA A 79 -16.28 -5.67 12.84
CA ALA A 79 -16.23 -4.40 13.57
C ALA A 79 -16.49 -3.18 12.69
N PHE A 80 -16.12 -3.22 11.40
CA PHE A 80 -16.32 -2.11 10.47
C PHE A 80 -17.73 -2.09 9.85
N HIS A 81 -18.23 -3.25 9.46
CA HIS A 81 -19.49 -3.42 8.73
C HIS A 81 -20.70 -3.69 9.64
N ASP A 82 -20.48 -4.08 10.90
CA ASP A 82 -21.50 -4.49 11.86
C ASP A 82 -22.31 -5.71 11.38
N CYS A 83 -21.68 -6.59 10.61
CA CYS A 83 -22.27 -7.83 10.12
C CYS A 83 -21.21 -8.88 9.79
N GLU A 84 -21.65 -10.13 9.71
CA GLU A 84 -20.85 -11.25 9.19
C GLU A 84 -20.50 -11.04 7.71
N PRO A 85 -19.26 -11.36 7.28
CA PRO A 85 -18.92 -11.30 5.87
C PRO A 85 -19.75 -12.30 5.05
N PRO A 86 -20.00 -12.03 3.76
CA PRO A 86 -20.63 -12.96 2.84
C PRO A 86 -19.93 -14.34 2.80
N ALA A 87 -20.66 -15.39 2.44
CA ALA A 87 -20.14 -16.76 2.46
C ALA A 87 -18.96 -17.01 1.49
N ASP A 88 -18.85 -16.20 0.44
CA ASP A 88 -17.77 -16.22 -0.55
C ASP A 88 -16.61 -15.28 -0.22
N TRP A 89 -16.75 -14.46 0.84
CA TRP A 89 -15.65 -13.67 1.36
C TRP A 89 -14.63 -14.57 2.03
N ARG A 90 -13.35 -14.26 1.81
CA ARG A 90 -12.24 -14.91 2.48
C ARG A 90 -11.23 -13.88 2.89
N GLU A 91 -10.55 -14.20 3.98
CA GLU A 91 -9.48 -13.36 4.48
C GLU A 91 -8.32 -13.31 3.47
N CYS A 92 -7.80 -12.10 3.23
CA CYS A 92 -6.61 -11.88 2.42
C CYS A 92 -5.38 -12.55 3.06
N THR A 93 -4.56 -13.19 2.22
CA THR A 93 -3.33 -13.88 2.63
C THR A 93 -2.09 -13.27 1.97
N PRO A 94 -0.89 -13.55 2.49
CA PRO A 94 0.36 -13.16 1.84
C PRO A 94 0.50 -13.66 0.39
N THR A 95 -0.09 -14.82 0.08
CA THR A 95 -0.13 -15.36 -1.29
C THR A 95 -0.97 -14.49 -2.22
N ASP A 96 -2.06 -13.91 -1.74
CA ASP A 96 -2.88 -12.99 -2.54
C ASP A 96 -2.10 -11.71 -2.88
N ILE A 97 -1.33 -11.19 -1.91
CA ILE A 97 -0.44 -10.04 -2.12
C ILE A 97 0.63 -10.34 -3.17
N ARG A 98 1.30 -11.50 -3.10
CA ARG A 98 2.26 -11.92 -4.13
C ARG A 98 1.61 -12.02 -5.51
N ARG A 99 0.42 -12.60 -5.60
CA ARG A 99 -0.32 -12.72 -6.87
C ARG A 99 -0.71 -11.36 -7.44
N ALA A 100 -1.15 -10.42 -6.60
CA ALA A 100 -1.47 -9.05 -6.99
C ALA A 100 -0.25 -8.28 -7.53
N ALA A 101 0.95 -8.67 -7.10
CA ALA A 101 2.22 -8.16 -7.60
C ALA A 101 2.78 -8.94 -8.81
N GLY A 102 1.97 -9.78 -9.46
CA GLY A 102 2.41 -10.61 -10.59
C GLY A 102 3.41 -11.71 -10.22
N ASN A 103 3.46 -12.10 -8.94
CA ASN A 103 4.50 -12.95 -8.35
C ASN A 103 5.93 -12.38 -8.49
N GLU A 104 6.04 -11.08 -8.72
CA GLU A 104 7.31 -10.38 -8.67
C GLU A 104 7.57 -9.82 -7.27
N ARG A 105 8.86 -9.68 -6.94
CA ARG A 105 9.30 -9.07 -5.69
C ARG A 105 9.50 -7.56 -5.88
N PRO A 106 8.79 -6.67 -5.18
CA PRO A 106 8.95 -5.22 -5.33
C PRO A 106 10.27 -4.75 -4.73
N ASN A 107 10.88 -3.70 -5.29
CA ASN A 107 11.95 -2.97 -4.60
C ASN A 107 11.43 -1.96 -3.58
N ALA A 108 10.30 -1.34 -3.89
CA ALA A 108 9.60 -0.46 -2.98
C ALA A 108 8.15 -0.90 -2.80
N VAL A 109 7.68 -0.90 -1.55
CA VAL A 109 6.24 -0.96 -1.27
C VAL A 109 5.80 0.38 -0.74
N PHE A 110 4.80 0.95 -1.39
CA PHE A 110 4.10 2.14 -0.90
C PHE A 110 2.78 1.69 -0.27
N LEU A 111 2.45 2.20 0.91
CA LEU A 111 1.16 1.94 1.54
C LEU A 111 0.54 3.22 2.11
N SER A 112 -0.71 3.47 1.74
CA SER A 112 -1.53 4.60 2.23
C SER A 112 -2.73 4.08 3.00
N ALA A 113 -2.47 3.52 4.19
CA ALA A 113 -3.49 2.85 4.98
C ALA A 113 -4.60 3.80 5.43
N PRO A 114 -5.86 3.35 5.50
CA PRO A 114 -7.00 4.20 5.84
C PRO A 114 -6.82 4.86 7.21
N CYS A 115 -6.90 6.19 7.22
CA CYS A 115 -6.49 7.04 8.34
C CYS A 115 -7.65 7.77 9.04
N LYS A 116 -8.90 7.35 8.79
CA LYS A 116 -10.09 8.08 9.28
C LYS A 116 -10.10 8.25 10.80
N GLY A 117 -9.65 7.25 11.57
CA GLY A 117 -9.51 7.35 13.03
C GLY A 117 -8.48 8.39 13.47
N PHE A 118 -7.45 8.63 12.67
CA PHE A 118 -6.41 9.61 12.97
C PHE A 118 -6.76 11.02 12.50
N SER A 119 -7.71 11.18 11.57
CA SER A 119 -8.09 12.50 11.05
C SER A 119 -8.56 13.48 12.13
N GLY A 120 -8.11 14.73 12.03
CA GLY A 120 -8.56 15.81 12.90
C GLY A 120 -9.98 16.29 12.64
N LEU A 121 -10.58 15.87 11.52
CA LEU A 121 -11.96 16.17 11.14
C LEU A 121 -12.97 15.20 11.80
N LEU A 122 -12.47 14.11 12.40
CA LEU A 122 -13.30 13.15 13.14
C LEU A 122 -13.27 13.46 14.63
N ALA A 123 -14.46 13.58 15.23
CA ALA A 123 -14.64 13.73 16.67
C ALA A 123 -13.91 12.58 17.40
N GLU A 124 -13.26 12.91 18.52
CA GLU A 124 -12.42 11.95 19.22
C GLU A 124 -13.19 10.72 19.73
N SER A 125 -14.40 10.93 20.25
CA SER A 125 -15.31 9.85 20.65
C SER A 125 -15.60 8.89 19.50
N LYS A 126 -15.85 9.42 18.29
CA LYS A 126 -16.05 8.60 17.09
C LYS A 126 -14.77 7.89 16.68
N SER A 127 -13.60 8.55 16.72
CA SER A 127 -12.34 7.89 16.35
C SER A 127 -12.00 6.66 17.17
N ARG A 128 -12.55 6.55 18.39
CA ARG A 128 -12.33 5.43 19.31
C ARG A 128 -13.35 4.28 19.15
N THR A 129 -14.34 4.39 18.27
CA THR A 129 -15.30 3.29 18.06
C THR A 129 -14.64 2.13 17.32
N ASP A 130 -15.17 0.92 17.52
CA ASP A 130 -14.66 -0.32 16.93
C ASP A 130 -14.51 -0.21 15.42
N LYS A 131 -15.49 0.41 14.74
CA LYS A 131 -15.43 0.71 13.31
C LYS A 131 -14.16 1.43 12.87
N TYR A 132 -13.78 2.51 13.55
CA TYR A 132 -12.60 3.27 13.15
C TYR A 132 -11.30 2.65 13.66
N GLN A 133 -11.34 1.92 14.77
CA GLN A 133 -10.20 1.12 15.22
C GLN A 133 -9.92 -0.06 14.27
N ALA A 134 -10.95 -0.69 13.71
CA ALA A 134 -10.83 -1.71 12.68
C ALA A 134 -10.10 -1.17 11.43
N LEU A 135 -10.45 0.04 10.98
CA LEU A 135 -9.71 0.73 9.91
C LEU A 135 -8.26 1.01 10.30
N ASN A 136 -8.00 1.54 11.49
CA ASN A 136 -6.64 1.85 11.92
C ASN A 136 -5.75 0.59 11.96
N ARG A 137 -6.31 -0.55 12.40
CA ARG A 137 -5.64 -1.86 12.42
C ARG A 137 -5.18 -2.34 11.04
N LEU A 138 -5.77 -1.85 9.94
CA LEU A 138 -5.28 -2.16 8.58
C LEU A 138 -3.85 -1.65 8.35
N THR A 139 -3.40 -0.64 9.10
CA THR A 139 -1.99 -0.21 9.08
C THR A 139 -1.07 -1.38 9.42
N LEU A 140 -1.28 -2.00 10.58
CA LEU A 140 -0.44 -3.11 11.03
C LEU A 140 -0.65 -4.35 10.16
N ARG A 141 -1.90 -4.65 9.80
CA ARG A 141 -2.21 -5.81 8.96
C ARG A 141 -1.61 -5.68 7.56
N GLY A 142 -1.63 -4.49 6.95
CA GLY A 142 -1.01 -4.25 5.65
C GLY A 142 0.50 -4.44 5.69
N ILE A 143 1.17 -3.92 6.73
CA ILE A 143 2.61 -4.14 6.95
C ILE A 143 2.91 -5.63 7.16
N TRP A 144 2.13 -6.33 7.99
CA TRP A 144 2.30 -7.75 8.24
C TRP A 144 2.12 -8.58 6.96
N LEU A 145 1.02 -8.37 6.21
CA LEU A 145 0.77 -9.05 4.95
C LEU A 145 1.90 -8.83 3.92
N MET A 146 2.43 -7.60 3.85
CA MET A 146 3.57 -7.28 3.00
C MET A 146 4.84 -8.03 3.43
N LEU A 147 5.21 -7.99 4.70
CA LEU A 147 6.42 -8.64 5.19
C LEU A 147 6.34 -10.17 5.02
N GLU A 148 5.19 -10.77 5.28
CA GLU A 148 4.96 -12.20 5.05
C GLU A 148 4.89 -12.57 3.56
N ALA A 149 4.46 -11.64 2.69
CA ALA A 149 4.41 -11.88 1.25
C ALA A 149 5.83 -12.08 0.67
N TRP A 150 6.83 -11.42 1.27
CA TRP A 150 8.23 -11.49 0.84
C TRP A 150 9.17 -11.74 2.03
N SER A 151 8.81 -12.68 2.93
CA SER A 151 9.58 -12.95 4.15
C SER A 151 11.03 -13.33 3.89
N ASP A 152 11.30 -14.01 2.78
CA ASP A 152 12.63 -14.48 2.39
C ASP A 152 13.46 -13.41 1.66
N ASP A 153 12.81 -12.39 1.09
CA ASP A 153 13.45 -11.30 0.33
C ASP A 153 12.61 -10.00 0.43
N PRO A 154 12.57 -9.37 1.63
CA PRO A 154 11.69 -8.24 1.89
C PRO A 154 12.08 -7.01 1.07
N PRO A 155 11.13 -6.10 0.73
CA PRO A 155 11.41 -4.90 -0.06
C PRO A 155 12.49 -4.02 0.59
N GLU A 156 13.37 -3.41 -0.22
CA GLU A 156 14.43 -2.54 0.30
C GLU A 156 13.89 -1.21 0.83
N LEU A 157 12.74 -0.77 0.32
CA LEU A 157 12.07 0.46 0.73
C LEU A 157 10.60 0.22 1.07
N VAL A 158 10.19 0.69 2.23
CA VAL A 158 8.77 0.79 2.62
C VAL A 158 8.44 2.26 2.84
N ALA A 159 7.52 2.78 2.02
CA ALA A 159 7.03 4.14 2.12
C ALA A 159 5.60 4.13 2.68
N PHE A 160 5.43 4.57 3.92
CA PHE A 160 4.15 4.61 4.61
C PHE A 160 3.60 6.04 4.66
N GLU A 161 2.45 6.25 4.03
CA GLU A 161 1.73 7.53 4.05
C GLU A 161 0.58 7.47 5.06
N ASN A 162 0.44 8.55 5.82
CA ASN A 162 -0.70 8.76 6.69
C ASN A 162 -0.88 10.24 7.06
N VAL A 163 -2.00 10.56 7.72
CA VAL A 163 -2.28 11.93 8.19
C VAL A 163 -1.44 12.28 9.43
N PRO A 164 -1.12 13.58 9.67
CA PRO A 164 -0.17 13.98 10.71
C PRO A 164 -0.49 13.49 12.13
N ARG A 165 -1.77 13.32 12.46
CA ARG A 165 -2.23 12.87 13.78
C ARG A 165 -1.99 11.39 14.03
N ILE A 166 -1.44 10.62 13.10
CA ILE A 166 -0.89 9.30 13.41
C ILE A 166 0.22 9.41 14.48
N GLY A 167 1.01 10.49 14.47
CA GLY A 167 2.05 10.73 15.47
C GLY A 167 1.53 11.03 16.88
N THR A 168 0.21 11.25 17.04
CA THR A 168 -0.44 11.48 18.34
C THR A 168 -1.49 10.43 18.64
N ARG A 169 -2.62 10.41 17.90
CA ARG A 169 -3.71 9.45 18.09
C ARG A 169 -3.33 8.01 17.73
N GLY A 170 -2.43 7.84 16.77
CA GLY A 170 -1.96 6.54 16.30
C GLY A 170 -0.60 6.14 16.86
N ARG A 171 -0.11 6.84 17.91
CA ARG A 171 1.26 6.70 18.39
C ARG A 171 1.63 5.25 18.75
N PHE A 172 0.68 4.50 19.29
CA PHE A 172 0.80 3.08 19.62
C PHE A 172 1.12 2.17 18.41
N LEU A 173 0.97 2.64 17.17
CA LEU A 173 1.37 1.91 15.96
C LEU A 173 2.81 2.23 15.53
N LEU A 174 3.45 3.22 16.16
CA LEU A 174 4.77 3.75 15.78
C LEU A 174 5.84 3.51 16.85
N ASP A 175 5.44 3.21 18.08
CA ASP A 175 6.31 2.83 19.20
C ASP A 175 6.52 1.31 19.24
#